data_AF-X1AL12-F1
#
_entry.id   AF-X1AL12-F1
#
_cell.length_a   1.000
_cell.length_b   1.000
_cell.length_c   1.000
_cell.angle_alpha   90.00
_cell.angle_beta   90.00
_cell.angle_gamma   90.00
#
_symmetry.space_group_name_H-M   'P 1'
#
loop_
_entity.id
_entity.type
_entity.pdbx_description
1 polymer ?
#
loop_
_entity_poly.entity_id
_entity_poly.type
_entity_poly.pdbx_seq_one_letter_code
_entity_poly.pdbx_strand_id
1 'polypeptide(L)'
;DVEKVALNYGRVDYKYLDNVSTIDAKNYLKQGHFPPGSMGPKIQAVINFLESGGERAIITSLEKINDALEGKAGTHFYIENS
;
A
#
# COMPACT_ATOMS: atom_id res chain seq x y z
N ASP A 1 10.60 8.17 4.89
CA ASP A 1 10.57 7.71 3.50
C ASP A 1 10.46 6.18 3.52
N VAL A 2 9.65 5.55 2.67
CA VAL A 2 9.43 4.09 2.69
C VAL A 2 9.44 3.52 1.27
N GLU A 3 10.26 2.51 1.02
CA GLU A 3 10.31 1.87 -0.29
C GLU A 3 9.10 0.98 -0.58
N LYS A 4 8.48 0.42 0.47
CA LYS A 4 7.38 -0.56 0.34
C LYS A 4 6.55 -0.63 1.61
N VAL A 5 5.26 -0.92 1.48
CA VAL A 5 4.34 -1.15 2.60
C VAL A 5 4.58 -2.55 3.17
N ALA A 6 4.52 -2.67 4.48
CA ALA A 6 4.66 -3.93 5.18
C ALA A 6 3.53 -4.18 6.17
N LEU A 7 3.22 -5.45 6.39
CA LEU A 7 2.39 -5.94 7.49
C LEU A 7 3.29 -6.30 8.66
N ASN A 8 2.71 -6.30 9.87
CA ASN A 8 3.38 -6.76 11.08
C ASN A 8 4.74 -6.09 11.35
N TYR A 9 4.84 -4.77 11.13
CA TYR A 9 6.08 -4.02 11.36
C TYR A 9 6.63 -4.26 12.78
N GLY A 10 7.88 -4.70 12.88
CA GLY A 10 8.53 -5.01 14.15
C GLY A 10 8.19 -6.39 14.76
N ARG A 11 7.54 -7.28 14.02
CA ARG A 11 7.21 -8.66 14.45
C ARG A 11 7.94 -9.71 13.61
N VAL A 12 7.90 -10.97 14.07
CA VAL A 12 8.56 -12.11 13.40
C VAL A 12 7.93 -12.46 12.05
N ASP A 13 6.64 -12.18 11.88
CA ASP A 13 5.85 -12.40 10.68
C ASP A 13 5.77 -11.13 9.80
N TYR A 14 6.80 -10.29 9.89
CA TYR A 14 6.99 -9.11 9.05
C TYR A 14 7.00 -9.48 7.57
N LYS A 15 6.21 -8.78 6.76
CA LYS A 15 6.11 -9.06 5.32
C LYS A 15 5.85 -7.80 4.51
N TYR A 16 6.67 -7.59 3.48
CA TYR A 16 6.43 -6.57 2.47
C TYR A 16 5.30 -6.99 1.51
N LEU A 17 4.54 -6.00 1.05
CA LEU A 17 3.44 -6.17 0.11
C LEU A 17 3.83 -5.69 -1.28
N ASP A 18 3.74 -6.56 -2.29
CA ASP A 18 3.96 -6.22 -3.70
C ASP A 18 2.70 -5.64 -4.35
N ASN A 19 1.62 -6.42 -4.33
CA ASN A 19 0.34 -6.07 -4.94
C ASN A 19 -0.77 -6.24 -3.90
N VAL A 20 -1.65 -5.26 -3.79
CA VAL A 20 -2.69 -5.22 -2.75
C VAL A 20 -3.99 -4.70 -3.35
N SER A 21 -5.08 -5.46 -3.22
CA SER A 21 -6.41 -4.98 -3.59
C SER A 21 -6.91 -3.95 -2.58
N THR A 22 -7.83 -3.07 -2.97
CA THR A 22 -8.49 -2.15 -2.01
C THR A 22 -9.22 -2.90 -0.90
N ILE A 23 -9.75 -4.10 -1.20
CA ILE A 23 -10.41 -5.00 -0.23
C ILE A 23 -9.41 -5.45 0.84
N ASP A 24 -8.25 -5.96 0.42
CA ASP A 24 -7.19 -6.38 1.34
C ASP A 24 -6.64 -5.21 2.15
N ALA A 25 -6.39 -4.07 1.50
CA ALA A 25 -5.92 -2.86 2.17
C ALA A 25 -6.88 -2.40 3.27
N LYS A 26 -8.19 -2.44 3.03
CA LYS A 26 -9.24 -2.16 4.03
C LYS A 26 -9.21 -3.18 5.18
N ASN A 27 -9.04 -4.46 4.87
CA ASN A 27 -8.95 -5.50 5.89
C ASN A 27 -7.71 -5.31 6.77
N TYR A 28 -6.55 -5.02 6.18
CA TYR A 28 -5.32 -4.75 6.92
C TYR A 28 -5.39 -3.49 7.78
N LEU A 29 -6.06 -2.44 7.30
CA LEU A 29 -6.36 -1.24 8.09
C LEU A 29 -7.20 -1.58 9.33
N LYS A 30 -8.29 -2.35 9.16
CA LYS A 30 -9.16 -2.77 10.27
C LYS A 30 -8.43 -3.65 11.29
N GLN A 31 -7.50 -4.47 10.84
CA GLN A 31 -6.65 -5.30 11.70
C GLN A 31 -5.54 -4.50 12.42
N GLY A 32 -5.37 -3.20 12.10
CA GLY A 32 -4.40 -2.34 12.77
C GLY A 32 -2.96 -2.55 12.31
N HIS A 33 -2.73 -3.10 11.12
CA HIS A 33 -1.36 -3.28 10.59
C HIS A 33 -0.63 -1.97 10.30
N PHE A 34 -1.39 -0.89 10.08
CA PHE A 34 -0.84 0.41 9.66
C PHE A 34 -1.00 1.46 10.77
N PRO A 35 0.10 1.96 11.36
CA PRO A 35 0.02 2.95 12.44
C PRO A 35 -0.69 4.24 12.00
N PRO A 36 -1.62 4.79 12.82
CA PRO A 36 -2.44 5.95 12.44
C PRO A 36 -1.64 7.25 12.29
N GLY A 37 -0.44 7.34 12.86
CA GLY A 37 0.45 8.51 12.75
C GLY A 37 1.34 8.52 11.50
N SER A 38 1.33 7.47 10.67
CA SER A 38 2.26 7.37 9.53
C SER A 38 1.65 6.62 8.34
N MET A 39 1.56 5.30 8.41
CA MET A 39 1.15 4.48 7.26
C MET A 39 -0.37 4.43 7.08
N GLY A 40 -1.13 4.44 8.18
CA GLY A 40 -2.60 4.37 8.14
C GLY A 40 -3.23 5.45 7.23
N PRO A 41 -2.89 6.74 7.41
CA PRO A 41 -3.40 7.81 6.54
C PRO A 41 -3.03 7.64 5.06
N LYS A 42 -1.84 7.09 4.76
CA LYS A 42 -1.40 6.83 3.38
C LYS A 42 -2.24 5.75 2.73
N ILE A 43 -2.48 4.66 3.43
CA ILE A 43 -3.32 3.56 2.92
C ILE A 43 -4.77 4.02 2.75
N GLN A 44 -5.31 4.81 3.69
CA GLN A 44 -6.65 5.36 3.55
C GLN A 44 -6.77 6.29 2.33
N ALA A 45 -5.78 7.14 2.09
CA ALA A 45 -5.76 8.02 0.92
C ALA A 45 -5.69 7.22 -0.39
N VAL A 46 -4.89 6.17 -0.44
CA VAL A 46 -4.79 5.26 -1.60
C VAL A 46 -6.14 4.60 -1.89
N ILE A 47 -6.80 4.04 -0.86
CA ILE A 47 -8.12 3.43 -1.00
C ILE A 47 -9.12 4.46 -1.53
N ASN A 48 -9.19 5.65 -0.93
CA ASN A 48 -10.12 6.70 -1.34
C ASN A 48 -9.88 7.13 -2.79
N PHE A 49 -8.63 7.28 -3.21
CA PHE A 49 -8.28 7.67 -4.58
C PHE A 49 -8.73 6.62 -5.60
N LEU A 50 -8.41 5.35 -5.36
CA LEU A 50 -8.80 4.26 -6.25
C LEU A 50 -10.33 4.13 -6.33
N GLU A 51 -11.02 4.14 -5.18
CA GLU A 51 -12.49 4.01 -5.15
C GLU A 51 -13.22 5.23 -5.71
N SER A 52 -12.54 6.36 -5.86
CA SER A 52 -13.06 7.56 -6.54
C SER A 52 -12.82 7.53 -8.06
N GLY A 53 -12.34 6.40 -8.62
CA GLY A 53 -12.09 6.22 -10.05
C GLY A 53 -10.62 6.37 -10.47
N GLY A 54 -9.69 6.42 -9.51
CA GLY A 54 -8.26 6.36 -9.80
C GLY A 54 -7.85 5.01 -10.39
N GLU A 55 -7.00 5.01 -11.42
CA GLU A 55 -6.63 3.78 -12.13
C GLU A 55 -5.56 2.95 -11.39
N ARG A 56 -4.54 3.61 -10.82
CA ARG A 56 -3.40 2.96 -10.18
C ARG A 56 -2.85 3.83 -9.06
N ALA A 57 -2.51 3.22 -7.93
CA ALA A 57 -1.81 3.88 -6.84
C ALA A 57 -0.58 3.07 -6.42
N ILE A 58 0.49 3.78 -6.04
CA ILE A 58 1.76 3.16 -5.67
C ILE A 58 2.31 3.90 -4.45
N ILE A 59 2.75 3.15 -3.43
CA ILE A 59 3.54 3.69 -2.33
C ILE A 59 4.98 3.21 -2.51
N THR A 60 5.90 4.16 -2.63
CA THR A 60 7.35 3.93 -2.82
C THR A 60 8.15 5.14 -2.32
N SER A 61 9.47 5.02 -2.26
CA SER A 61 10.39 6.12 -1.95
C SER A 61 10.72 6.94 -3.20
N LEU A 62 11.20 8.17 -3.02
CA LEU A 62 11.55 9.04 -4.14
C LEU A 62 12.62 8.41 -5.05
N GLU A 63 13.59 7.71 -4.46
CA GLU A 63 14.69 7.04 -5.17
C GLU A 63 14.21 5.88 -6.05
N LYS A 64 13.05 5.30 -5.72
CA LYS A 64 12.47 4.13 -6.38
C LYS A 64 11.31 4.46 -7.32
N ILE A 65 11.05 5.73 -7.62
CA ILE A 65 9.91 6.13 -8.47
C ILE A 65 9.97 5.46 -9.85
N ASN A 66 11.11 5.48 -10.53
CA ASN A 66 11.22 4.90 -11.88
C ASN A 66 10.99 3.38 -11.86
N ASP A 67 11.66 2.68 -10.95
CA ASP A 67 11.49 1.23 -10.76
C ASP A 67 10.04 0.87 -10.43
N ALA A 68 9.38 1.69 -9.61
CA ALA A 68 8.00 1.48 -9.22
C ALA A 68 7.03 1.69 -10.38
N LEU A 69 7.24 2.70 -11.23
CA LEU A 69 6.41 2.88 -12.43
C LEU A 69 6.49 1.66 -13.35
N GLU A 70 7.68 1.05 -13.47
CA GLU A 70 7.94 -0.20 -14.20
C GLU A 70 7.45 -1.47 -13.49
N GLY A 71 6.91 -1.37 -12.27
CA GLY A 71 6.42 -2.51 -11.49
C GLY A 71 7.52 -3.36 -10.82
N LYS A 72 8.73 -2.82 -10.69
CA LYS A 72 9.91 -3.49 -10.10
C LYS A 72 10.14 -3.11 -8.63
N ALA A 73 9.43 -2.11 -8.12
CA ALA A 73 9.54 -1.63 -6.74
C ALA A 73 8.22 -1.06 -6.23
N GLY A 74 8.14 -0.75 -4.94
CA GLY A 74 6.93 -0.20 -4.32
C GLY A 74 5.87 -1.24 -3.96
N THR A 75 4.77 -0.74 -3.41
CA THR A 75 3.53 -1.50 -3.23
C THR A 75 2.48 -0.95 -4.19
N HIS A 76 1.97 -1.82 -5.05
CA HIS A 76 0.95 -1.50 -6.05
C HIS A 76 -0.44 -1.79 -5.52
N PHE A 77 -1.32 -0.80 -5.66
CA PHE A 77 -2.71 -0.91 -5.24
C PHE A 77 -3.63 -0.86 -6.45
N TYR A 78 -4.64 -1.72 -6.42
CA TYR A 78 -5.61 -1.88 -7.50
C TYR A 78 -7.02 -2.15 -6.95
N ILE A 79 -8.04 -1.85 -7.75
CA ILE A 79 -9.41 -2.29 -7.49
C ILE A 79 -9.54 -3.72 -8.03
N GLU A 80 -10.03 -4.63 -7.20
CA GLU A 80 -10.40 -5.97 -7.63
C GLU A 80 -11.79 -5.91 -8.30
N ASN A 81 -11.88 -6.35 -9.55
CA ASN A 81 -13.17 -6.50 -10.23
C ASN A 81 -13.80 -7.81 -9.76
N SER A 82 -14.97 -7.71 -9.12
CA SER A 82 -15.78 -8.88 -8.75
C SER A 82 -16.36 -9.60 -9.96
#